data_AF-A0A4Q5QZ58-F1
#
_entry.id   AF-A0A4Q5QZ58-F1
#
_cell.length_a   1.000
_cell.length_b   1.000
_cell.length_c   1.000
_cell.angle_alpha   90.00
_cell.angle_beta   90.00
_cell.angle_gamma   90.00
#
_symmetry.space_group_name_H-M   'P 1'
#
loop_
_entity.id
_entity.type
_entity.pdbx_description
1 polymer ?
#
loop_
_entity_poly.entity_id
_entity_poly.type
_entity_poly.pdbx_seq_one_letter_code
_entity_poly.pdbx_strand_id
1 'polypeptide(L)'
;MDQLQSYVAAGRVQLAVVPVSVLDYEDHGRSTIAAKAMLSLPPSEMVYAWTANKLTDTASPAAGESLAANMRAAEAIGLRGTPTFLWKTATGKDGRADGLPGNLEAVIAALVK
;
A
#
# COMPACT_ATOMS: atom_id res chain seq x y z
N MET A 1 -4.26 5.71 -6.99
CA MET A 1 -3.31 6.48 -6.13
C MET A 1 -3.49 7.98 -6.31
N ASP A 2 -3.79 8.44 -7.53
CA ASP A 2 -3.87 9.86 -7.89
C ASP A 2 -4.81 10.67 -6.99
N GLN A 3 -5.95 10.10 -6.58
CA GLN A 3 -6.89 10.76 -5.67
C GLN A 3 -6.29 11.08 -4.29
N LEU A 4 -5.30 10.34 -3.81
CA LEU A 4 -4.62 10.58 -2.54
C LEU A 4 -3.42 11.53 -2.69
N GLN A 5 -2.84 11.66 -3.89
CA GLN A 5 -1.61 12.42 -4.11
C GLN A 5 -1.75 13.89 -3.76
N SER A 6 -2.91 14.51 -4.05
CA SER A 6 -3.16 15.91 -3.69
C SER A 6 -3.11 16.14 -2.17
N TYR A 7 -3.64 15.21 -1.39
CA TYR A 7 -3.62 15.29 0.08
C TYR A 7 -2.23 15.03 0.66
N VAL A 8 -1.47 14.12 0.05
CA VAL A 8 -0.06 13.89 0.41
C VAL A 8 0.77 15.14 0.10
N ALA A 9 0.61 15.72 -1.09
CA ALA A 9 1.33 16.93 -1.51
C ALA A 9 0.98 18.15 -0.63
N ALA A 10 -0.26 18.24 -0.16
CA ALA A 10 -0.70 19.26 0.78
C ALA A 10 -0.28 18.98 2.25
N GLY A 11 0.42 17.88 2.53
CA GLY A 11 0.82 17.49 3.88
C GLY A 11 -0.34 17.09 4.80
N ARG A 12 -1.54 16.89 4.25
CA ARG A 12 -2.75 16.52 5.01
C ARG A 12 -2.74 15.06 5.45
N VAL A 13 -2.04 14.20 4.71
CA VAL A 13 -1.88 12.78 5.04
C VAL A 13 -0.48 12.30 4.74
N GLN A 14 0.00 11.34 5.55
CA GLN A 14 1.15 10.52 5.21
C GLN A 14 0.65 9.15 4.75
N LEU A 15 1.13 8.69 3.59
CA LEU A 15 0.72 7.42 3.01
C LEU A 15 1.86 6.41 3.11
N ALA A 16 1.66 5.34 3.87
CA ALA A 16 2.53 4.16 3.83
C ALA A 16 1.91 3.13 2.89
N VAL A 17 2.66 2.71 1.87
CA VAL A 17 2.24 1.66 0.94
C VAL A 17 2.87 0.35 1.36
N VAL A 18 2.06 -0.71 1.44
CA VAL A 18 2.48 -2.04 1.84
C VAL A 18 2.25 -3.00 0.67
N PRO A 19 3.29 -3.31 -0.12
CA PRO A 19 3.16 -4.25 -1.24
C PRO A 19 2.81 -5.65 -0.75
N VAL A 20 1.84 -6.29 -1.42
CA VAL A 20 1.40 -7.67 -1.21
C VAL A 20 1.32 -8.38 -2.56
N SER A 21 1.31 -9.71 -2.57
CA SER A 21 1.26 -10.53 -3.79
C SER A 21 0.06 -11.47 -3.80
N VAL A 22 -1.14 -10.92 -3.59
CA VAL A 22 -2.38 -11.71 -3.48
C VAL A 22 -2.96 -12.17 -4.83
N LEU A 23 -2.43 -11.69 -5.96
CA LEU A 23 -2.88 -12.01 -7.33
C LEU A 23 -1.93 -12.94 -8.09
N ASP A 24 -0.99 -13.58 -7.39
CA ASP A 24 0.07 -14.38 -8.03
C ASP A 24 -0.47 -15.56 -8.84
N TYR A 25 -1.61 -16.13 -8.44
CA TYR A 25 -2.23 -17.24 -9.17
C TYR A 25 -2.74 -16.78 -10.53
N GLU A 26 -3.40 -15.61 -10.57
CA GLU A 26 -3.99 -15.03 -11.77
C GLU A 26 -2.93 -14.41 -12.71
N ASP A 27 -1.82 -13.93 -12.17
CA ASP A 27 -0.79 -13.21 -12.95
C ASP A 27 0.52 -13.98 -13.16
N HIS A 28 0.52 -15.29 -12.89
CA HIS A 28 1.69 -16.17 -13.03
C HIS A 28 2.91 -15.70 -12.21
N GLY A 29 2.68 -15.18 -11.00
CA GLY A 29 3.72 -14.76 -10.05
C GLY A 29 4.34 -13.39 -10.35
N ARG A 30 3.74 -12.60 -11.25
CA ARG A 30 4.21 -11.24 -11.58
C ARG A 30 4.01 -10.30 -10.38
N SER A 31 2.97 -10.50 -9.57
CA SER A 31 2.75 -9.70 -8.35
C SER A 31 3.87 -9.88 -7.34
N THR A 32 4.40 -11.10 -7.13
CA THR A 32 5.54 -11.37 -6.26
C THR A 32 6.80 -10.66 -6.77
N ILE A 33 7.07 -10.71 -8.08
CA ILE A 33 8.25 -10.04 -8.66
C ILE A 33 8.14 -8.53 -8.44
N ALA A 34 6.99 -7.94 -8.78
CA ALA A 34 6.75 -6.51 -8.62
C ALA A 34 6.80 -6.07 -7.14
N ALA A 35 6.18 -6.82 -6.23
CA ALA A 35 6.19 -6.51 -4.81
C ALA A 35 7.60 -6.57 -4.22
N LYS A 36 8.42 -7.56 -4.61
CA LYS A 36 9.83 -7.62 -4.19
C LYS A 36 10.65 -6.47 -4.76
N ALA A 37 10.44 -6.10 -6.03
CA ALA A 37 11.07 -4.94 -6.63
C ALA A 37 10.72 -3.65 -5.88
N MET A 38 9.45 -3.46 -5.55
CA MET A 38 8.97 -2.32 -4.74
C MET A 38 9.64 -2.28 -3.36
N LEU A 39 9.71 -3.42 -2.67
CA LEU A 39 10.33 -3.56 -1.35
C LEU A 39 11.86 -3.44 -1.37
N SER A 40 12.46 -3.35 -2.56
CA SER A 40 13.90 -3.12 -2.73
C SER A 40 14.25 -1.64 -2.85
N LEU A 41 13.24 -0.78 -2.96
CA LEU A 41 13.39 0.67 -3.10
C LEU A 41 13.16 1.39 -1.77
N PRO A 42 13.73 2.60 -1.59
CA PRO A 42 13.31 3.49 -0.52
C PRO A 42 11.78 3.72 -0.55
N PRO A 43 11.09 3.79 0.61
CA PRO A 43 9.63 3.99 0.64
C PRO A 43 9.15 5.24 -0.12
N SER A 44 9.97 6.29 -0.16
CA SER A 44 9.70 7.54 -0.90
C SER A 44 9.73 7.38 -2.42
N GLU A 45 10.42 6.37 -2.95
CA GLU A 45 10.60 6.14 -4.39
C GLU A 45 9.69 5.03 -4.92
N MET A 46 9.31 4.10 -4.06
CA MET A 46 8.55 2.90 -4.40
C MET A 46 7.28 3.19 -5.22
N VAL A 47 6.44 4.14 -4.79
CA VAL A 47 5.18 4.46 -5.48
C VAL A 47 5.42 5.08 -6.84
N TYR A 48 6.41 5.98 -6.94
CA TYR A 48 6.78 6.59 -8.22
C TYR A 48 7.32 5.53 -9.17
N ALA A 49 8.23 4.67 -8.72
CA ALA A 49 8.81 3.62 -9.56
C ALA A 49 7.73 2.66 -10.09
N TRP A 50 6.74 2.30 -9.26
CA TRP A 50 5.61 1.47 -9.68
C TRP A 50 4.71 2.19 -10.69
N THR A 51 4.23 3.38 -10.36
CA THR A 51 3.27 4.13 -11.22
C THR A 51 3.88 4.60 -12.54
N ALA A 52 5.20 4.84 -12.58
CA ALA A 52 5.93 5.21 -13.79
C ALA A 52 6.45 4.01 -14.59
N ASN A 53 6.12 2.77 -14.20
CA ASN A 53 6.61 1.53 -14.81
C ASN A 53 8.15 1.45 -14.88
N LYS A 54 8.82 1.82 -13.78
CA LYS A 54 10.28 1.83 -13.59
C LYS A 54 10.77 0.77 -12.61
N LEU A 55 9.91 -0.17 -12.19
CA LEU A 55 10.35 -1.29 -11.38
C LEU A 55 11.28 -2.19 -12.20
N THR A 56 12.40 -2.57 -11.60
CA THR A 56 13.29 -3.60 -12.16
C THR A 56 12.86 -4.97 -11.64
N ASP A 57 13.09 -6.04 -12.40
CA ASP A 57 12.85 -7.41 -11.91
C ASP A 57 13.89 -7.88 -10.87
N THR A 58 14.82 -7.00 -10.46
CA THR A 58 15.83 -7.31 -9.44
C THR A 58 15.29 -7.01 -8.03
N ALA A 59 15.37 -8.00 -7.15
CA ALA A 59 15.02 -7.88 -5.74
C ALA A 59 16.27 -7.79 -4.87
N SER A 60 16.20 -6.98 -3.82
CA SER A 60 17.19 -6.96 -2.75
C SER A 60 17.11 -8.25 -1.93
N PRO A 61 18.20 -8.66 -1.25
CA PRO A 61 18.19 -9.85 -0.41
C PRO A 61 17.10 -9.85 0.66
N ALA A 62 16.75 -8.68 1.23
CA ALA A 62 15.76 -8.53 2.28
C ALA A 62 14.30 -8.47 1.79
N ALA A 63 14.08 -8.28 0.48
CA ALA A 63 12.74 -8.08 -0.08
C ALA A 63 11.83 -9.30 0.12
N GLY A 64 12.40 -10.52 0.09
CA GLY A 64 11.63 -11.75 0.33
C GLY A 64 11.06 -11.83 1.75
N GLU A 65 11.86 -11.51 2.76
CA GLU A 65 11.41 -11.53 4.16
C GLU A 65 10.39 -10.42 4.43
N SER A 66 10.60 -9.24 3.85
CA SER A 66 9.66 -8.11 3.95
C SER A 66 8.31 -8.45 3.31
N LEU A 67 8.31 -9.10 2.14
CA LEU A 67 7.07 -9.56 1.50
C LEU A 67 6.35 -10.60 2.37
N ALA A 68 7.09 -11.55 2.95
CA ALA A 68 6.50 -12.55 3.84
C ALA A 68 5.86 -11.90 5.08
N ALA A 69 6.48 -10.87 5.66
CA ALA A 69 5.91 -10.11 6.77
C ALA A 69 4.62 -9.38 6.36
N ASN A 70 4.62 -8.74 5.18
CA ASN A 70 3.42 -8.08 4.65
C ASN A 70 2.28 -9.07 4.39
N MET A 71 2.57 -10.25 3.86
CA MET A 71 1.56 -11.29 3.62
C MET A 71 0.96 -11.83 4.92
N ARG A 72 1.77 -12.01 5.97
CA ARG A 72 1.26 -12.37 7.31
C ARG A 72 0.37 -11.27 7.89
N ALA A 73 0.74 -10.00 7.73
CA ALA A 73 -0.09 -8.88 8.16
C ALA A 73 -1.40 -8.81 7.38
N ALA A 74 -1.36 -9.03 6.06
CA ALA A 74 -2.54 -9.11 5.20
C ALA A 74 -3.49 -10.25 5.62
N GLU A 75 -2.95 -11.42 5.95
CA GLU A 75 -3.72 -12.54 6.48
C GLU A 75 -4.33 -12.20 7.85
N ALA A 76 -3.55 -11.61 8.76
CA ALA A 76 -3.99 -11.27 10.10
C ALA A 76 -5.14 -10.24 10.11
N ILE A 77 -5.16 -9.32 9.15
CA ILE A 77 -6.28 -8.38 8.99
C ILE A 77 -7.45 -9.01 8.19
N GLY A 78 -7.31 -10.22 7.65
CA GLY A 78 -8.29 -10.79 6.74
C GLY A 78 -8.48 -9.93 5.51
N LEU A 79 -7.38 -9.61 4.82
CA LEU A 79 -7.39 -8.85 3.56
C LEU A 79 -8.23 -9.61 2.53
N ARG A 80 -9.18 -8.91 1.89
CA ARG A 80 -10.11 -9.51 0.92
C ARG A 80 -9.92 -9.01 -0.52
N GLY A 81 -9.16 -7.94 -0.68
CA GLY A 81 -8.92 -7.31 -1.97
C GLY A 81 -7.95 -6.15 -1.83
N THR A 82 -7.49 -5.65 -2.96
CA THR A 82 -6.64 -4.45 -3.03
C THR A 82 -7.30 -3.39 -3.90
N PRO A 83 -7.14 -2.09 -3.59
CA PRO A 83 -6.50 -1.57 -2.38
C PRO A 83 -7.37 -1.77 -1.12
N THR A 84 -6.75 -2.00 0.03
CA THR A 84 -7.39 -1.84 1.35
C THR A 84 -6.68 -0.71 2.08
N PHE A 85 -7.46 0.22 2.62
CA PHE A 85 -6.97 1.33 3.43
C PHE A 85 -7.22 1.05 4.90
N LEU A 86 -6.19 1.28 5.72
CA LEU A 86 -6.26 1.23 7.16
C LEU A 86 -5.78 2.57 7.71
N TRP A 87 -6.44 3.09 8.73
CA TRP A 87 -6.02 4.31 9.40
C TRP A 87 -6.43 4.31 10.86
N LYS A 88 -5.88 5.27 11.61
CA LYS A 88 -6.29 5.56 12.97
C LYS A 88 -6.79 7.00 13.00
N THR A 89 -7.98 7.21 13.52
CA THR A 89 -8.58 8.54 13.68
C THR A 89 -7.91 9.32 14.82
N ALA A 90 -8.14 10.63 14.87
CA ALA A 90 -7.63 11.48 15.96
C ALA A 90 -8.11 11.05 17.37
N THR A 91 -9.23 10.32 17.45
CA THR A 91 -9.76 9.76 18.71
C THR A 91 -9.18 8.38 19.07
N GLY A 92 -8.24 7.87 18.27
CA GLY A 92 -7.59 6.57 18.48
C GLY A 92 -8.38 5.38 17.92
N LYS A 93 -9.58 5.60 17.36
CA LYS A 93 -10.36 4.54 16.72
C LYS A 93 -9.75 4.14 15.38
N ASP A 94 -9.63 2.84 15.15
CA ASP A 94 -9.19 2.29 13.88
C ASP A 94 -10.30 2.38 12.81
N GLY A 95 -9.90 2.71 11.59
CA GLY A 95 -10.77 2.74 10.42
C GLY A 95 -10.23 1.85 9.31
N ARG A 96 -11.15 1.32 8.50
CA ARG A 96 -10.85 0.44 7.37
C ARG A 96 -11.79 0.74 6.20
N ALA A 97 -11.25 0.66 5.00
CA ALA A 97 -12.01 0.59 3.76
C ALA A 97 -11.39 -0.47 2.85
N ASP A 98 -12.20 -1.43 2.42
CA ASP A 98 -11.84 -2.37 1.37
C ASP A 98 -12.29 -1.77 0.03
N GLY A 99 -11.33 -1.45 -0.84
CA GLY A 99 -11.53 -0.60 -2.01
C GLY A 99 -11.41 0.90 -1.69
N LEU A 100 -11.62 1.73 -2.72
CA LEU A 100 -11.62 3.19 -2.56
C LEU A 100 -12.85 3.63 -1.75
N PRO A 101 -12.68 4.43 -0.68
CA PRO A 101 -13.81 5.00 0.05
C PRO A 101 -14.66 5.88 -0.87
N GLY A 102 -15.99 5.74 -0.79
CA GLY A 102 -16.91 6.59 -1.58
C GLY A 102 -16.84 8.08 -1.24
N ASN A 103 -16.35 8.44 -0.04
CA ASN A 103 -16.09 9.82 0.37
C ASN A 103 -14.72 9.92 1.04
N LEU A 104 -13.69 10.16 0.22
CA LEU A 104 -12.31 10.27 0.68
C LEU A 104 -12.06 11.49 1.57
N GLU A 105 -12.73 12.62 1.29
CA GLU A 105 -12.59 13.84 2.11
C GLU A 105 -13.05 13.59 3.55
N ALA A 106 -14.16 12.87 3.74
CA ALA A 106 -14.65 12.51 5.07
C ALA A 106 -13.68 11.61 5.83
N VAL A 107 -13.00 10.69 5.14
CA VAL A 107 -11.95 9.85 5.75
C VAL A 107 -10.79 10.72 6.20
N ILE A 108 -10.31 11.62 5.34
CA ILE A 108 -9.17 12.50 5.64
C ILE A 108 -9.51 13.47 6.76
N ALA A 109 -10.71 14.04 6.77
CA ALA A 109 -11.21 14.88 7.86
C ALA A 109 -11.28 14.13 9.19
N ALA A 110 -11.43 12.81 9.20
CA ALA A 110 -11.41 12.03 10.45
C ALA A 110 -9.98 11.78 11.00
N LEU A 111 -8.94 12.06 10.21
CA LEU A 111 -7.53 11.92 10.60
C LEU A 111 -7.01 13.15 11.35
N VAL A 112 -7.46 14.32 10.95
CA VAL A 112 -7.09 15.62 11.51
C VAL A 112 -8.26 16.14 12.33
N LYS A 113 -8.02 16.38 13.62
CA LYS A 113 -9.04 16.79 14.59
C LYS A 113 -9.80 18.06 14.18
#